data_AF-A0A1B8FGX1-F1
#
_entry.id   AF-A0A1B8FGX1-F1
#
_cell.length_a   1.000
_cell.length_b   1.000
_cell.length_c   1.000
_cell.angle_alpha   90.00
_cell.angle_beta   90.00
_cell.angle_gamma   90.00
#
_symmetry.space_group_name_H-M   'P 1'
#
loop_
_entity.id
_entity.type
_entity.pdbx_description
1 polymer ?
#
loop_
_entity_poly.entity_id
_entity_poly.type
_entity_poly.pdbx_seq_one_letter_code
_entity_poly.pdbx_strand_id
1 'polypeptide(L)'
;MAALPTRALSTRSPRPVFSQTSRSPSYLASHAQYRAPAPTNHPGIDSIVDAPAPSPKPYAPYTGVPSHGATAPHIVDSGISHGLTHANCQPDPGEDVCRIIATLFYKSTPRSTAVESRSPSPGSGTDDAGPKGAPTTSTEASPLEPPPADEIEPLDHLYGSYVSPLCITAFLALLSSLPLPQGHSHITSSHRCLDVPSPSHPRVVELTFSPAPDPAYISLTELRKHELIYRFERAWHVDVVLQADTPLRRHPRLVVFDMDSTLITQEVIDLIAASIGAEEAVSAITARAMNGELDFEASLRERSRLLKGVSAGIFDELKPVLDITPGVVPLLRALKRLGVKTAVLSGGFIPLTGYLAEKLGIDHARANTLTIEDGALTGELTGAIVDAEAKAKHLLALAEVEGVDVSQVVAVGDGANDLKMMAVAGLGVAWRAKPRVQVEAGARLNGESLLDLLFLFGFTREEIGPASTSEISPGLFIGNSQSTYTREILEDNKITAVISVLDAPHSLWKRKRFTDSIKPGHHLWIETLDNKYQDMLVFMRAVCDFIDANLEPEGSQPPGRVLVHCEMGISRSSTMVIAYMMRKLGKGRDELLAQVKAIWPRARPNSNFMAQLEIWEKVGYDMWEDEAGEVPKPDYAAYIA
;
A
#
# COMPACT_ATOMS: atom_id res chain seq x y z
N MET A 1 -83.09 13.22 -8.75
CA MET A 1 -82.30 12.08 -9.26
C MET A 1 -80.90 12.58 -9.53
N ALA A 2 -79.94 12.21 -8.68
CA ALA A 2 -78.56 12.67 -8.75
C ALA A 2 -77.81 11.96 -9.88
N ALA A 3 -77.22 12.72 -10.80
CA ALA A 3 -76.32 12.23 -11.85
C ALA A 3 -74.86 12.41 -11.38
N LEU A 4 -74.08 11.34 -11.55
CA LEU A 4 -72.65 11.25 -11.23
C LEU A 4 -71.80 12.19 -12.11
N PRO A 5 -70.76 12.84 -11.57
CA PRO A 5 -69.91 13.74 -12.35
C PRO A 5 -68.79 13.01 -13.10
N THR A 6 -68.60 13.45 -14.34
CA THR A 6 -67.55 13.08 -15.29
C THR A 6 -66.17 13.59 -14.84
N ARG A 7 -65.17 12.73 -15.02
CA ARG A 7 -63.77 12.89 -14.61
C ARG A 7 -63.05 13.95 -15.47
N ALA A 8 -62.48 14.98 -14.87
CA ALA A 8 -61.68 16.00 -15.54
C ALA A 8 -60.26 15.51 -15.87
N LEU A 9 -59.79 15.83 -17.07
CA LEU A 9 -58.44 15.55 -17.58
C LEU A 9 -57.41 16.45 -16.88
N SER A 10 -56.41 15.83 -16.25
CA SER A 10 -55.27 16.50 -15.61
C SER A 10 -54.35 17.13 -16.66
N THR A 11 -54.07 18.42 -16.52
CA THR A 11 -53.14 19.20 -17.33
C THR A 11 -51.70 18.85 -16.97
N ARG A 12 -50.91 18.39 -17.95
CA ARG A 12 -49.47 18.15 -17.82
C ARG A 12 -48.74 19.48 -17.55
N SER A 13 -47.91 19.50 -16.51
CA SER A 13 -46.93 20.57 -16.25
C SER A 13 -45.85 20.62 -17.34
N PRO A 14 -45.41 21.82 -17.78
CA PRO A 14 -44.39 21.95 -18.83
C PRO A 14 -42.99 21.53 -18.32
N ARG A 15 -42.19 20.94 -19.22
CA ARG A 15 -40.78 20.58 -18.96
C ARG A 15 -39.95 21.85 -18.67
N PRO A 16 -39.07 21.84 -17.66
CA PRO A 16 -38.17 22.95 -17.42
C PRO A 16 -37.17 23.10 -18.58
N VAL A 17 -36.95 24.35 -19.00
CA VAL A 17 -35.94 24.75 -20.00
C VAL A 17 -34.85 25.52 -19.25
N PHE A 18 -33.59 25.15 -19.46
CA PHE A 18 -32.45 25.84 -18.84
C PHE A 18 -32.30 27.26 -19.39
N SER A 19 -32.35 28.27 -18.53
CA SER A 19 -31.95 29.64 -18.88
C SER A 19 -30.44 29.82 -18.68
N GLN A 20 -29.79 30.60 -19.54
CA GLN A 20 -28.34 30.80 -19.55
C GLN A 20 -27.80 31.75 -18.46
N THR A 21 -28.58 32.10 -17.44
CA THR A 21 -28.19 33.10 -16.42
C THR A 21 -27.93 32.54 -15.02
N SER A 22 -27.86 31.23 -14.83
CA SER A 22 -27.44 30.61 -13.56
C SER A 22 -26.19 29.74 -13.72
N ARG A 23 -25.04 30.37 -13.99
CA ARG A 23 -23.73 29.76 -13.72
C ARG A 23 -23.29 30.14 -12.31
N SER A 24 -23.66 29.34 -11.31
CA SER A 24 -22.96 29.35 -10.03
C SER A 24 -21.62 28.61 -10.21
N PRO A 25 -20.51 29.09 -9.62
CA PRO A 25 -19.19 28.48 -9.74
C PRO A 25 -19.04 27.15 -8.95
N SER A 26 -20.13 26.56 -8.44
CA SER A 26 -20.09 25.46 -7.47
C SER A 26 -19.68 24.10 -8.07
N TYR A 27 -19.84 23.89 -9.37
CA TYR A 27 -19.45 22.63 -10.02
C TYR A 27 -17.92 22.47 -10.19
N LEU A 28 -17.18 23.58 -10.26
CA LEU A 28 -15.71 23.54 -10.33
C LEU A 28 -15.06 23.49 -8.94
N ALA A 29 -15.77 23.91 -7.88
CA ALA A 29 -15.27 23.86 -6.51
C ALA A 29 -15.41 22.48 -5.86
N SER A 30 -16.40 21.67 -6.26
CA SER A 30 -16.58 20.29 -5.79
C SER A 30 -15.48 19.32 -6.25
N HIS A 31 -14.61 19.75 -7.17
CA HIS A 31 -13.42 19.02 -7.61
C HIS A 31 -12.11 19.54 -7.01
N ALA A 32 -12.17 20.43 -6.01
CA ALA A 32 -11.01 20.79 -5.20
C ALA A 32 -10.42 19.60 -4.39
N GLN A 33 -11.14 18.48 -4.36
CA GLN A 33 -10.77 17.20 -3.72
C GLN A 33 -9.61 16.46 -4.42
N TYR A 34 -9.20 16.93 -5.60
CA TYR A 34 -8.05 16.41 -6.36
C TYR A 34 -6.78 17.26 -6.19
N ARG A 35 -6.77 18.22 -5.25
CA ARG A 35 -5.57 19.01 -4.98
C ARG A 35 -4.60 18.21 -4.11
N ALA A 36 -3.32 18.17 -4.50
CA ALA A 36 -2.26 17.59 -3.68
C ALA A 36 -2.30 18.18 -2.25
N PRO A 37 -2.07 17.37 -1.19
CA PRO A 37 -2.05 17.88 0.17
C PRO A 37 -0.98 18.98 0.32
N ALA A 38 -1.28 20.02 1.10
CA ALA A 38 -0.28 21.02 1.46
C ALA A 38 0.85 20.37 2.27
N PRO A 39 2.13 20.69 2.01
CA PRO A 39 3.26 20.05 2.67
C PRO A 39 3.23 20.31 4.17
N THR A 40 3.11 19.25 4.96
CA THR A 40 3.30 19.31 6.41
C THR A 40 4.79 19.30 6.71
N ASN A 41 5.24 20.21 7.58
CA ASN A 41 6.61 20.27 8.08
C ASN A 41 6.86 19.16 9.14
N HIS A 42 6.60 17.90 8.82
CA HIS A 42 6.97 16.78 9.69
C HIS A 42 8.37 16.24 9.35
N PRO A 43 9.22 15.98 10.35
CA PRO A 43 10.52 15.37 10.16
C PRO A 43 10.40 13.95 9.57
N GLY A 44 10.57 13.81 8.25
CA GLY A 44 10.93 12.53 7.64
C GLY A 44 12.13 11.85 8.32
N ILE A 45 12.07 10.52 8.24
CA ILE A 45 12.89 9.43 8.81
C ILE A 45 14.34 9.75 9.21
N ASP A 46 15.07 10.53 8.41
CA ASP A 46 16.51 10.75 8.58
C ASP A 46 16.87 11.89 9.56
N SER A 47 15.88 12.56 10.14
CA SER A 47 16.12 13.61 11.15
C SER A 47 16.44 13.06 12.54
N ILE A 48 16.26 11.76 12.76
CA ILE A 48 16.42 11.09 14.06
C ILE A 48 17.75 10.30 14.13
N VAL A 49 18.36 9.97 12.98
CA VAL A 49 19.44 8.97 12.90
C VAL A 49 20.85 9.57 13.10
N ASP A 50 21.07 10.87 12.81
CA ASP A 50 22.43 11.46 12.78
C ASP A 50 22.70 12.58 13.82
N ALA A 51 21.83 12.77 14.82
CA ALA A 51 22.11 13.74 15.89
C ALA A 51 22.95 13.11 17.01
N PRO A 52 24.07 13.73 17.47
CA PRO A 52 24.64 13.36 18.76
C PRO A 52 23.56 13.55 19.83
N ALA A 53 23.50 12.62 20.79
CA ALA A 53 22.46 12.58 21.84
C ALA A 53 22.14 13.99 22.34
N PRO A 54 20.93 14.53 22.10
CA PRO A 54 20.63 15.89 22.49
C PRO A 54 20.55 15.96 24.01
N SER A 55 21.25 16.93 24.60
CA SER A 55 20.92 17.42 25.94
C SER A 55 19.41 17.73 25.98
N PRO A 56 18.69 17.42 27.06
CA PRO A 56 17.23 17.58 27.11
C PRO A 56 16.87 19.04 26.81
N LYS A 57 16.39 19.29 25.59
CA LYS A 57 15.85 20.59 25.22
C LYS A 57 14.39 20.62 25.68
N PRO A 58 13.92 21.75 26.24
CA PRO A 58 12.52 21.90 26.57
C PRO A 58 11.66 21.68 25.32
N TYR A 59 10.61 20.87 25.49
CA TYR A 59 9.66 20.50 24.45
C TYR A 59 9.11 21.77 23.78
N ALA A 60 9.36 21.94 22.48
CA ALA A 60 8.71 23.02 21.73
C ALA A 60 7.25 22.60 21.49
N PRO A 61 6.26 23.45 21.81
CA PRO A 61 4.86 23.12 21.57
C PRO A 61 4.61 22.94 20.07
N TYR A 62 3.86 21.87 19.74
CA TYR A 62 3.41 21.56 18.40
C TYR A 62 2.57 22.69 17.82
N THR A 63 2.87 23.11 16.58
CA THR A 63 2.20 24.23 15.88
C THR A 63 1.21 23.76 14.82
N GLY A 64 0.63 22.56 14.95
CA GLY A 64 -0.55 22.22 14.15
C GLY A 64 -1.68 23.17 14.52
N VAL A 65 -2.50 23.58 13.55
CA VAL A 65 -3.65 24.46 13.80
C VAL A 65 -4.63 23.70 14.70
N PRO A 66 -4.78 24.07 15.98
CA PRO A 66 -5.83 23.51 16.82
C PRO A 66 -7.15 24.06 16.30
N SER A 67 -8.17 23.21 16.18
CA SER A 67 -9.51 23.68 15.83
C SER A 67 -10.13 24.37 17.04
N HIS A 68 -9.77 25.64 17.27
CA HIS A 68 -10.36 26.45 18.35
C HIS A 68 -11.87 26.60 18.16
N GLY A 69 -12.66 25.72 18.79
CA GLY A 69 -14.12 25.83 18.89
C GLY A 69 -14.87 26.03 17.56
N ALA A 70 -14.22 25.84 16.42
CA ALA A 70 -14.75 26.14 15.10
C ALA A 70 -15.20 24.82 14.47
N THR A 71 -16.51 24.67 14.34
CA THR A 71 -17.11 23.71 13.42
C THR A 71 -16.41 23.82 12.07
N ALA A 72 -15.93 22.69 11.54
CA ALA A 72 -15.36 22.61 10.20
C ALA A 72 -16.28 23.32 9.20
N PRO A 73 -15.76 24.01 8.16
CA PRO A 73 -16.61 24.67 7.18
C PRO A 73 -17.60 23.64 6.59
N HIS A 74 -18.88 23.83 6.92
CA HIS A 74 -19.99 22.98 6.48
C HIS A 74 -20.42 23.43 5.09
N ILE A 75 -20.24 22.57 4.08
CA ILE A 75 -20.89 22.76 2.78
C ILE A 75 -22.21 22.00 2.85
N VAL A 76 -23.31 22.75 2.96
CA VAL A 76 -24.67 22.21 2.86
C VAL A 76 -25.05 22.23 1.39
N ASP A 77 -24.74 21.16 0.67
CA ASP A 77 -25.28 20.94 -0.67
C ASP A 77 -25.92 19.54 -0.68
N SER A 78 -27.20 19.46 -1.02
CA SER A 78 -28.07 18.26 -1.01
C SER A 78 -28.68 17.77 0.32
N GLY A 79 -28.51 18.47 1.44
CA GLY A 79 -29.09 18.07 2.74
C GLY A 79 -28.26 17.05 3.52
N ILE A 80 -27.06 16.72 3.03
CA ILE A 80 -26.02 15.99 3.74
C ILE A 80 -24.93 17.01 4.13
N SER A 81 -24.59 17.06 5.41
CA SER A 81 -23.58 17.99 5.92
C SER A 81 -22.18 17.39 5.75
N HIS A 82 -21.39 17.95 4.84
CA HIS A 82 -19.99 17.57 4.67
C HIS A 82 -19.11 18.57 5.45
N GLY A 83 -18.58 18.16 6.60
CA GLY A 83 -17.54 18.89 7.31
C GLY A 83 -16.16 18.52 6.78
N LEU A 84 -15.40 19.48 6.25
CA LEU A 84 -14.03 19.27 5.80
C LEU A 84 -13.06 19.46 6.97
N THR A 85 -12.59 18.36 7.57
CA THR A 85 -11.44 18.38 8.48
C THR A 85 -10.17 18.01 7.70
N HIS A 86 -9.11 18.80 7.86
CA HIS A 86 -7.82 18.50 7.23
C HIS A 86 -7.20 17.27 7.91
N ALA A 87 -6.59 16.37 7.13
CA ALA A 87 -6.02 15.10 7.61
C ALA A 87 -4.95 15.23 8.72
N ASN A 88 -4.46 16.46 8.98
CA ASN A 88 -3.45 16.75 10.00
C ASN A 88 -3.96 17.69 11.12
N CYS A 89 -5.27 17.96 11.19
CA CYS A 89 -5.85 18.73 12.30
C CYS A 89 -5.80 17.89 13.59
N GLN A 90 -4.96 18.27 14.54
CA GLN A 90 -4.93 17.64 15.86
C GLN A 90 -5.96 18.35 16.76
N PRO A 91 -6.75 17.62 17.56
CA PRO A 91 -7.61 18.22 18.57
C PRO A 91 -6.80 18.83 19.71
N ASP A 92 -7.47 19.59 20.58
CA ASP A 92 -6.80 20.30 21.66
C ASP A 92 -6.17 19.32 22.67
N PRO A 93 -5.06 19.69 23.33
CA PRO A 93 -4.44 18.84 24.35
C PRO A 93 -5.42 18.48 25.46
N GLY A 94 -5.67 17.17 25.65
CA GLY A 94 -6.61 16.66 26.65
C GLY A 94 -8.00 16.29 26.13
N GLU A 95 -8.29 16.54 24.85
CA GLU A 95 -9.47 15.99 24.17
C GLU A 95 -9.21 14.55 23.73
N ASP A 96 -10.14 13.65 24.08
CA ASP A 96 -10.09 12.26 23.61
C ASP A 96 -10.50 12.24 22.14
N VAL A 97 -9.53 11.95 21.27
CA VAL A 97 -9.75 11.98 19.83
C VAL A 97 -10.46 10.69 19.45
N CYS A 98 -11.79 10.70 19.51
CA CYS A 98 -12.61 9.64 18.93
C CYS A 98 -12.50 9.68 17.40
N ARG A 99 -11.32 9.40 16.84
CA ARG A 99 -11.11 9.26 15.41
C ARG A 99 -10.64 7.86 15.08
N ILE A 100 -11.22 7.32 14.02
CA ILE A 100 -10.84 6.03 13.45
C ILE A 100 -10.36 6.26 12.02
N ILE A 101 -9.34 5.50 11.65
CA ILE A 101 -8.89 5.33 10.28
C ILE A 101 -9.39 3.98 9.78
N ALA A 102 -10.06 3.98 8.62
CA ALA A 102 -10.30 2.77 7.85
C ALA A 102 -9.38 2.75 6.62
N THR A 103 -8.55 1.72 6.49
CA THR A 103 -7.79 1.47 5.26
C THR A 103 -8.49 0.35 4.49
N LEU A 104 -9.00 0.67 3.31
CA LEU A 104 -9.63 -0.27 2.39
C LEU A 104 -8.58 -0.81 1.42
N PHE A 105 -8.45 -2.12 1.33
CA PHE A 105 -7.59 -2.80 0.36
C PHE A 105 -8.44 -3.60 -0.61
N TYR A 106 -8.41 -3.26 -1.89
CA TYR A 106 -9.01 -4.10 -2.92
C TYR A 106 -8.21 -5.40 -3.10
N LYS A 107 -8.92 -6.52 -3.10
CA LYS A 107 -8.38 -7.87 -3.29
C LYS A 107 -8.15 -8.08 -4.78
N SER A 108 -6.89 -8.07 -5.24
CA SER A 108 -6.64 -8.50 -6.62
C SER A 108 -7.04 -9.98 -6.73
N THR A 109 -7.84 -10.30 -7.74
CA THR A 109 -8.20 -11.69 -8.00
C THR A 109 -6.91 -12.47 -8.31
N PRO A 110 -6.67 -13.63 -7.67
CA PRO A 110 -5.75 -14.58 -8.26
C PRO A 110 -6.30 -14.90 -9.64
N ARG A 111 -5.48 -14.79 -10.69
CA ARG A 111 -5.80 -15.35 -12.01
C ARG A 111 -5.97 -16.87 -11.86
N SER A 112 -7.16 -17.31 -11.45
CA SER A 112 -7.64 -18.64 -11.76
C SER A 112 -7.74 -18.70 -13.28
N THR A 113 -7.08 -19.69 -13.86
CA THR A 113 -7.03 -19.96 -15.30
C THR A 113 -8.39 -19.73 -15.94
N ALA A 114 -8.46 -18.76 -16.85
CA ALA A 114 -9.62 -18.50 -17.67
C ALA A 114 -10.03 -19.79 -18.39
N VAL A 115 -11.13 -20.41 -17.98
CA VAL A 115 -11.93 -21.18 -18.92
C VAL A 115 -12.55 -20.14 -19.83
N GLU A 116 -12.00 -20.00 -21.02
CA GLU A 116 -12.56 -19.19 -22.09
C GLU A 116 -14.06 -19.45 -22.17
N SER A 117 -14.85 -18.39 -21.97
CA SER A 117 -16.28 -18.38 -22.19
C SER A 117 -16.55 -18.66 -23.68
N ARG A 118 -16.65 -19.93 -24.05
CA ARG A 118 -17.24 -20.35 -25.31
C ARG A 118 -18.72 -20.05 -25.24
N SER A 119 -19.17 -19.10 -26.05
CA SER A 119 -20.58 -18.83 -26.31
C SER A 119 -21.29 -20.12 -26.72
N PRO A 120 -22.43 -20.50 -26.11
CA PRO A 120 -23.14 -21.71 -26.49
C PRO A 120 -23.85 -21.47 -27.83
N SER A 121 -23.50 -22.26 -28.83
CA SER A 121 -24.27 -22.40 -30.07
C SER A 121 -25.45 -23.34 -29.84
N PRO A 122 -26.64 -23.11 -30.43
CA PRO A 122 -27.81 -23.94 -30.19
C PRO A 122 -27.74 -25.21 -31.06
N GLY A 123 -27.80 -26.40 -30.45
CA GLY A 123 -27.86 -27.64 -31.20
C GLY A 123 -27.83 -28.93 -30.37
N SER A 124 -29.03 -29.49 -30.16
CA SER A 124 -29.38 -30.92 -30.06
C SER A 124 -28.52 -31.89 -29.21
N GLY A 125 -29.13 -32.43 -28.15
CA GLY A 125 -28.66 -33.66 -27.51
C GLY A 125 -29.41 -33.96 -26.21
N THR A 126 -30.29 -34.94 -26.27
CA THR A 126 -31.17 -35.51 -25.23
C THR A 126 -30.41 -36.18 -24.08
N ASP A 127 -30.73 -35.85 -22.82
CA ASP A 127 -31.48 -36.72 -21.88
C ASP A 127 -31.17 -36.45 -20.39
N ASP A 128 -32.27 -36.44 -19.63
CA ASP A 128 -32.45 -36.72 -18.19
C ASP A 128 -31.97 -35.71 -17.12
N ALA A 129 -32.83 -34.72 -16.82
CA ALA A 129 -32.81 -33.96 -15.58
C ALA A 129 -34.12 -34.19 -14.80
N GLY A 130 -34.09 -35.12 -13.84
CA GLY A 130 -35.13 -35.27 -12.83
C GLY A 130 -35.06 -34.18 -11.74
N PRO A 131 -36.19 -33.85 -11.07
CA PRO A 131 -36.26 -32.75 -10.13
C PRO A 131 -35.49 -33.07 -8.83
N LYS A 132 -34.38 -32.37 -8.57
CA LYS A 132 -33.71 -32.40 -7.27
C LYS A 132 -34.49 -31.56 -6.26
N GLY A 133 -35.43 -32.21 -5.57
CA GLY A 133 -36.22 -31.60 -4.51
C GLY A 133 -37.09 -32.64 -3.81
N ALA A 134 -36.48 -33.55 -3.06
CA ALA A 134 -37.18 -34.41 -2.10
C ALA A 134 -36.40 -34.44 -0.77
N PRO A 135 -37.06 -34.27 0.38
CA PRO A 135 -36.42 -34.27 1.69
C PRO A 135 -36.10 -35.70 2.13
N THR A 136 -34.89 -35.93 2.64
CA THR A 136 -34.47 -37.20 3.25
C THR A 136 -35.02 -37.32 4.68
N THR A 137 -35.38 -38.54 5.08
CA THR A 137 -36.04 -38.86 6.36
C THR A 137 -35.07 -39.28 7.49
N SER A 138 -33.77 -39.06 7.35
CA SER A 138 -32.75 -39.46 8.33
C SER A 138 -32.13 -38.25 9.04
N THR A 139 -32.34 -38.14 10.35
CA THR A 139 -31.87 -37.03 11.19
C THR A 139 -30.34 -36.98 11.35
N GLU A 140 -29.61 -38.04 10.99
CA GLU A 140 -28.15 -38.14 11.08
C GLU A 140 -27.40 -37.77 9.79
N ALA A 141 -28.11 -37.42 8.70
CA ALA A 141 -27.51 -37.01 7.42
C ALA A 141 -27.61 -35.49 7.16
N SER A 142 -27.81 -34.70 8.21
CA SER A 142 -27.76 -33.24 8.14
C SER A 142 -26.32 -32.77 8.34
N PRO A 143 -25.73 -32.00 7.41
CA PRO A 143 -24.43 -31.38 7.63
C PRO A 143 -24.50 -30.48 8.88
N LEU A 144 -23.54 -30.65 9.80
CA LEU A 144 -23.37 -29.77 10.97
C LEU A 144 -22.75 -28.42 10.58
N GLU A 145 -22.48 -28.19 9.30
CA GLU A 145 -22.13 -26.88 8.75
C GLU A 145 -23.40 -26.16 8.28
N PRO A 146 -23.59 -24.88 8.65
CA PRO A 146 -24.60 -24.07 7.98
C PRO A 146 -24.33 -24.11 6.47
N PRO A 147 -25.38 -24.17 5.62
CA PRO A 147 -25.17 -24.07 4.18
C PRO A 147 -24.39 -22.78 3.89
N PRO A 148 -23.47 -22.76 2.90
CA PRO A 148 -22.82 -21.52 2.52
C PRO A 148 -23.92 -20.52 2.17
N ALA A 149 -24.09 -19.50 3.02
CA ALA A 149 -25.04 -18.44 2.78
C ALA A 149 -24.72 -17.85 1.41
N ASP A 150 -25.73 -17.86 0.52
CA ASP A 150 -25.72 -17.38 -0.87
C ASP A 150 -24.45 -16.61 -1.21
N GLU A 151 -23.63 -17.14 -2.11
CA GLU A 151 -22.42 -16.47 -2.59
C GLU A 151 -22.80 -15.08 -3.09
N ILE A 152 -22.60 -14.07 -2.24
CA ILE A 152 -22.79 -12.67 -2.62
C ILE A 152 -21.78 -12.43 -3.74
N GLU A 153 -22.27 -12.37 -4.97
CA GLU A 153 -21.46 -12.06 -6.14
C GLU A 153 -20.82 -10.68 -5.93
N PRO A 154 -19.48 -10.56 -5.93
CA PRO A 154 -18.84 -9.28 -5.68
C PRO A 154 -19.21 -8.26 -6.74
N LEU A 155 -19.40 -7.01 -6.31
CA LEU A 155 -19.87 -5.90 -7.16
C LEU A 155 -18.81 -5.39 -8.16
N ASP A 156 -17.63 -6.01 -8.20
CA ASP A 156 -16.51 -5.68 -9.09
C ASP A 156 -16.90 -5.71 -10.57
N HIS A 157 -17.82 -6.58 -10.96
CA HIS A 157 -18.34 -6.66 -12.33
C HIS A 157 -19.14 -5.41 -12.76
N LEU A 158 -19.66 -4.64 -11.78
CA LEU A 158 -20.41 -3.40 -12.02
C LEU A 158 -19.55 -2.15 -11.86
N TYR A 159 -18.66 -2.14 -10.85
CA TYR A 159 -17.94 -0.92 -10.44
C TYR A 159 -16.44 -0.96 -10.69
N GLY A 160 -15.93 -2.09 -11.20
CA GLY A 160 -14.54 -2.31 -11.56
C GLY A 160 -13.68 -2.86 -10.41
N SER A 161 -12.47 -3.31 -10.76
CA SER A 161 -11.53 -3.97 -9.85
C SER A 161 -10.64 -2.99 -9.08
N TYR A 162 -11.26 -2.11 -8.29
CA TYR A 162 -10.59 -1.08 -7.48
C TYR A 162 -11.53 -0.54 -6.40
N VAL A 163 -11.02 0.26 -5.46
CA VAL A 163 -11.83 0.95 -4.46
C VAL A 163 -12.56 2.13 -5.13
N SER A 164 -13.76 1.87 -5.64
CA SER A 164 -14.54 2.86 -6.38
C SER A 164 -15.13 3.97 -5.49
N PRO A 165 -15.51 5.13 -6.05
CA PRO A 165 -16.23 6.16 -5.29
C PRO A 165 -17.54 5.66 -4.66
N LEU A 166 -18.20 4.68 -5.29
CA LEU A 166 -19.41 4.09 -4.75
C LEU A 166 -19.10 3.13 -3.59
N CYS A 167 -17.98 2.39 -3.66
CA CYS A 167 -17.47 1.60 -2.53
C CYS A 167 -17.23 2.49 -1.30
N ILE A 168 -16.54 3.62 -1.50
CA ILE A 168 -16.32 4.62 -0.44
C ILE A 168 -17.66 5.11 0.11
N THR A 169 -18.57 5.56 -0.75
CA THR A 169 -19.88 6.09 -0.34
C THR A 169 -20.70 5.06 0.45
N ALA A 170 -20.71 3.80 0.01
CA ALA A 170 -21.39 2.71 0.70
C ALA A 170 -20.78 2.44 2.08
N PHE A 171 -19.45 2.51 2.21
CA PHE A 171 -18.77 2.37 3.50
C PHE A 171 -19.10 3.51 4.45
N LEU A 172 -19.10 4.76 3.95
CA LEU A 172 -19.48 5.94 4.75
C LEU A 172 -20.93 5.82 5.25
N ALA A 173 -21.85 5.34 4.41
CA ALA A 173 -23.25 5.11 4.79
C ALA A 173 -23.39 4.02 5.86
N LEU A 174 -22.62 2.93 5.75
CA LEU A 174 -22.56 1.87 6.75
C LEU A 174 -22.12 2.43 8.10
N LEU A 175 -21.01 3.16 8.17
CA LEU A 175 -20.52 3.70 9.43
C LEU A 175 -21.46 4.75 10.02
N SER A 176 -22.11 5.55 9.18
CA SER A 176 -23.09 6.54 9.62
C SER A 176 -24.37 5.92 10.19
N SER A 177 -24.59 4.61 9.99
CA SER A 177 -25.72 3.89 10.60
C SER A 177 -25.47 3.46 12.05
N LEU A 178 -24.21 3.53 12.52
CA LEU A 178 -23.84 3.16 13.87
C LEU A 178 -24.11 4.30 14.86
N PRO A 179 -24.45 4.00 16.13
CA PRO A 179 -24.65 5.02 17.16
C PRO A 179 -23.41 5.89 17.37
N LEU A 180 -23.63 7.20 17.53
CA LEU A 180 -22.59 8.19 17.80
C LEU A 180 -22.59 8.59 19.28
N PRO A 181 -21.44 9.06 19.81
CA PRO A 181 -21.37 9.59 21.15
C PRO A 181 -22.36 10.74 21.40
N GLN A 182 -22.77 10.93 22.65
CA GLN A 182 -23.67 12.01 23.03
C GLN A 182 -23.17 13.38 22.54
N GLY A 183 -24.10 14.21 22.05
CA GLY A 183 -23.78 15.53 21.49
C GLY A 183 -23.38 15.55 20.01
N HIS A 184 -23.25 14.39 19.36
CA HIS A 184 -22.94 14.30 17.93
C HIS A 184 -24.12 13.74 17.14
N SER A 185 -24.50 14.42 16.06
CA SER A 185 -25.60 13.98 15.17
C SER A 185 -25.12 13.41 13.84
N HIS A 186 -23.88 13.68 13.43
CA HIS A 186 -23.31 13.27 12.14
C HIS A 186 -21.82 12.96 12.24
N ILE A 187 -21.35 12.05 11.38
CA ILE A 187 -19.93 11.75 11.17
C ILE A 187 -19.37 12.70 10.11
N THR A 188 -18.21 13.30 10.39
CA THR A 188 -17.36 13.95 9.39
C THR A 188 -16.32 12.96 8.88
N SER A 189 -16.04 12.98 7.58
CA SER A 189 -15.06 12.07 6.98
C SER A 189 -14.18 12.75 5.94
N SER A 190 -12.96 12.24 5.79
CA SER A 190 -12.05 12.57 4.70
C SER A 190 -11.42 11.30 4.16
N HIS A 191 -10.91 11.34 2.93
CA HIS A 191 -10.24 10.20 2.33
C HIS A 191 -9.03 10.60 1.50
N ARG A 192 -8.06 9.69 1.37
CA ARG A 192 -6.92 9.81 0.47
C ARG A 192 -6.56 8.46 -0.16
N CYS A 193 -6.12 8.48 -1.41
CA CYS A 193 -5.56 7.30 -2.05
C CYS A 193 -4.14 7.08 -1.54
N LEU A 194 -3.83 5.85 -1.11
CA LEU A 194 -2.48 5.51 -0.70
C LEU A 194 -1.66 4.89 -1.82
N ASP A 195 -2.27 4.25 -2.83
CA ASP A 195 -1.56 3.60 -3.92
C ASP A 195 -1.66 4.35 -5.25
N VAL A 196 -0.71 5.25 -5.50
CA VAL A 196 -0.74 6.13 -6.67
C VAL A 196 0.18 5.61 -7.77
N PRO A 197 -0.34 4.71 -8.63
CA PRO A 197 0.04 4.82 -10.04
C PRO A 197 -1.14 5.23 -10.93
N SER A 198 -2.37 5.20 -10.42
CA SER A 198 -3.58 5.59 -11.15
C SER A 198 -4.63 6.19 -10.21
N PRO A 199 -4.68 7.53 -10.06
CA PRO A 199 -5.69 8.22 -9.24
C PRO A 199 -7.14 7.89 -9.59
N SER A 200 -7.37 7.34 -10.79
CA SER A 200 -8.69 6.93 -11.25
C SER A 200 -9.12 5.54 -10.78
N HIS A 201 -8.18 4.68 -10.34
CA HIS A 201 -8.46 3.29 -9.94
C HIS A 201 -7.57 2.86 -8.76
N PRO A 202 -7.74 3.46 -7.56
CA PRO A 202 -6.93 3.13 -6.39
C PRO A 202 -7.24 1.73 -5.85
N ARG A 203 -6.23 0.95 -5.51
CA ARG A 203 -6.38 -0.32 -4.76
C ARG A 203 -6.47 -0.09 -3.26
N VAL A 204 -5.84 0.97 -2.74
CA VAL A 204 -5.71 1.25 -1.32
C VAL A 204 -6.19 2.66 -1.02
N VAL A 205 -7.25 2.78 -0.24
CA VAL A 205 -7.82 4.07 0.16
C VAL A 205 -7.87 4.15 1.69
N GLU A 206 -7.37 5.25 2.23
CA GLU A 206 -7.49 5.57 3.65
C GLU A 206 -8.64 6.54 3.85
N LEU A 207 -9.52 6.22 4.80
CA LEU A 207 -10.66 7.01 5.23
C LEU A 207 -10.45 7.41 6.69
N THR A 208 -10.67 8.68 7.04
CA THR A 208 -10.63 9.16 8.43
C THR A 208 -12.03 9.60 8.85
N PHE A 209 -12.48 9.21 10.04
CA PHE A 209 -13.82 9.49 10.56
C PHE A 209 -13.75 10.20 11.90
N SER A 210 -14.64 11.18 12.11
CA SER A 210 -14.79 11.91 13.37
C SER A 210 -16.23 12.35 13.60
N PRO A 211 -16.86 12.04 14.75
CA PRO A 211 -16.37 11.12 15.77
C PRO A 211 -16.46 9.66 15.30
N ALA A 212 -15.72 8.78 15.98
CA ALA A 212 -15.87 7.34 15.93
C ALA A 212 -17.25 6.93 16.47
N PRO A 213 -17.77 5.74 16.08
CA PRO A 213 -18.94 5.15 16.74
C PRO A 213 -18.77 5.07 18.25
N ASP A 214 -19.87 5.18 18.99
CA ASP A 214 -19.85 5.25 20.45
C ASP A 214 -19.20 3.98 21.04
N PRO A 215 -18.03 4.09 21.72
CA PRO A 215 -17.36 2.95 22.31
C PRO A 215 -18.16 2.29 23.44
N ALA A 216 -19.15 2.98 24.04
CA ALA A 216 -20.07 2.39 24.99
C ALA A 216 -21.09 1.44 24.33
N TYR A 217 -21.32 1.60 23.03
CA TYR A 217 -22.17 0.70 22.24
C TYR A 217 -21.36 -0.40 21.55
N ILE A 218 -20.25 -0.03 20.92
CA ILE A 218 -19.37 -0.97 20.22
C ILE A 218 -17.91 -0.53 20.34
N SER A 219 -17.08 -1.34 20.98
CA SER A 219 -15.65 -1.09 21.04
C SER A 219 -14.99 -1.23 19.66
N LEU A 220 -13.81 -0.64 19.45
CA LEU A 220 -13.07 -0.80 18.19
C LEU A 220 -12.79 -2.29 17.87
N THR A 221 -12.50 -3.10 18.89
CA THR A 221 -12.26 -4.54 18.74
C THR A 221 -13.51 -5.26 18.26
N GLU A 222 -14.68 -4.93 18.79
CA GLU A 222 -15.96 -5.50 18.34
C GLU A 222 -16.36 -4.98 16.95
N LEU A 223 -16.10 -3.71 16.67
CA LEU A 223 -16.39 -3.09 15.37
C LEU A 223 -15.63 -3.78 14.24
N ARG A 224 -14.36 -4.15 14.46
CA ARG A 224 -13.55 -4.94 13.51
C ARG A 224 -14.17 -6.30 13.17
N LYS A 225 -14.93 -6.87 14.11
CA LYS A 225 -15.62 -8.17 13.99
C LYS A 225 -17.10 -8.04 13.60
N HIS A 226 -17.58 -6.82 13.39
CA HIS A 226 -19.00 -6.57 13.20
C HIS A 226 -19.50 -7.13 11.85
N GLU A 227 -20.68 -7.75 11.86
CA GLU A 227 -21.25 -8.43 10.69
C GLU A 227 -21.39 -7.49 9.48
N LEU A 228 -21.76 -6.22 9.70
CA LEU A 228 -21.88 -5.23 8.62
C LEU A 228 -20.55 -5.02 7.89
N ILE A 229 -19.41 -5.01 8.61
CA ILE A 229 -18.09 -4.87 7.99
C ILE A 229 -17.78 -6.10 7.15
N TYR A 230 -18.04 -7.30 7.66
CA TYR A 230 -17.83 -8.53 6.91
C TYR A 230 -18.70 -8.64 5.64
N ARG A 231 -19.98 -8.27 5.74
CA ARG A 231 -20.89 -8.20 4.58
C ARG A 231 -20.39 -7.19 3.55
N PHE A 232 -19.91 -6.03 4.01
CA PHE A 232 -19.33 -4.99 3.15
C PHE A 232 -18.10 -5.50 2.40
N GLU A 233 -17.16 -6.13 3.11
CA GLU A 233 -15.95 -6.69 2.50
C GLU A 233 -16.24 -7.74 1.43
N ARG A 234 -17.21 -8.63 1.66
CA ARG A 234 -17.64 -9.62 0.67
C ARG A 234 -18.28 -8.97 -0.54
N ALA A 235 -19.22 -8.05 -0.32
CA ALA A 235 -19.94 -7.38 -1.40
C ALA A 235 -19.02 -6.52 -2.29
N TRP A 236 -18.03 -5.85 -1.69
CA TRP A 236 -17.12 -4.93 -2.38
C TRP A 236 -15.74 -5.52 -2.69
N HIS A 237 -15.51 -6.79 -2.35
CA HIS A 237 -14.24 -7.49 -2.54
C HIS A 237 -13.02 -6.73 -1.98
N VAL A 238 -13.18 -6.14 -0.80
CA VAL A 238 -12.12 -5.41 -0.09
C VAL A 238 -11.78 -6.09 1.23
N ASP A 239 -10.60 -5.79 1.77
CA ASP A 239 -10.31 -5.89 3.20
C ASP A 239 -10.45 -4.49 3.83
N VAL A 240 -11.10 -4.44 4.99
CA VAL A 240 -11.28 -3.23 5.80
C VAL A 240 -10.42 -3.36 7.05
N VAL A 241 -9.44 -2.46 7.20
CA VAL A 241 -8.62 -2.39 8.42
C VAL A 241 -8.98 -1.13 9.20
N LEU A 242 -9.48 -1.30 10.42
CA LEU A 242 -9.85 -0.20 11.31
C LEU A 242 -8.78 0.01 12.39
N GLN A 243 -8.27 1.24 12.53
CA GLN A 243 -7.27 1.63 13.52
C GLN A 243 -7.70 2.93 14.21
N ALA A 244 -7.33 3.11 15.47
CA ALA A 244 -7.45 4.41 16.11
C ALA A 244 -6.47 5.40 15.45
N ASP A 245 -6.91 6.65 15.23
CA ASP A 245 -6.07 7.72 14.69
C ASP A 245 -5.15 8.28 15.79
N THR A 246 -4.13 7.50 16.14
CA THR A 246 -3.13 7.87 17.14
C THR A 246 -1.77 8.12 16.48
N PRO A 247 -0.91 8.97 17.06
CA PRO A 247 0.47 9.11 16.59
C PRO A 247 1.22 7.77 16.55
N LEU A 248 0.90 6.85 17.47
CA LEU A 248 1.54 5.54 17.59
C LEU A 248 1.29 4.64 16.37
N ARG A 249 0.15 4.79 15.69
CA ARG A 249 -0.16 4.07 14.45
C ARG A 249 0.93 4.25 13.39
N ARG A 250 1.46 5.46 13.25
CA ARG A 250 2.46 5.81 12.21
C ARG A 250 3.90 5.50 12.63
N HIS A 251 4.10 5.15 13.90
CA HIS A 251 5.43 4.99 14.48
C HIS A 251 5.52 3.66 15.25
N PRO A 252 5.38 2.51 14.57
CA PRO A 252 5.76 1.24 15.17
C PRO A 252 7.24 1.29 15.55
N ARG A 253 7.65 0.57 16.60
CA ARG A 253 9.06 0.48 17.02
C ARG A 253 9.59 -0.94 17.05
N LEU A 254 8.69 -1.93 17.04
CA LEU A 254 9.02 -3.35 16.93
C LEU A 254 8.00 -4.04 16.03
N VAL A 255 8.47 -4.81 15.05
CA VAL A 255 7.63 -5.69 14.22
C VAL A 255 8.12 -7.13 14.37
N VAL A 256 7.20 -8.00 14.80
CA VAL A 256 7.46 -9.42 15.03
C VAL A 256 6.71 -10.23 13.98
N PHE A 257 7.41 -11.12 13.30
CA PHE A 257 6.86 -11.97 12.25
C PHE A 257 6.86 -13.44 12.65
N ASP A 258 5.86 -14.20 12.23
CA ASP A 258 6.04 -15.65 12.03
C ASP A 258 6.95 -15.90 10.81
N MET A 259 7.51 -17.10 10.73
CA MET A 259 8.37 -17.52 9.63
C MET A 259 7.58 -18.24 8.52
N ASP A 260 7.09 -19.44 8.83
CA ASP A 260 6.37 -20.31 7.90
C ASP A 260 5.08 -19.61 7.44
N SER A 261 4.75 -19.75 6.17
CA SER A 261 3.57 -19.12 5.53
C SER A 261 3.44 -17.58 5.69
N THR A 262 4.46 -16.91 6.25
CA THR A 262 4.50 -15.47 6.53
C THR A 262 5.74 -14.80 5.91
N LEU A 263 6.95 -15.03 6.45
CA LEU A 263 8.19 -14.52 5.85
C LEU A 263 8.62 -15.33 4.63
N ILE A 264 8.31 -16.63 4.65
CA ILE A 264 8.47 -17.56 3.53
C ILE A 264 7.10 -18.11 3.14
N THR A 265 6.96 -18.59 1.91
CA THR A 265 5.67 -19.10 1.41
C THR A 265 5.40 -20.57 1.77
N GLN A 266 6.42 -21.27 2.25
CA GLN A 266 6.38 -22.70 2.54
C GLN A 266 6.26 -22.98 4.05
N GLU A 267 5.86 -24.20 4.36
CA GLU A 267 5.99 -24.82 5.68
C GLU A 267 7.29 -25.64 5.72
N VAL A 268 8.23 -25.28 6.60
CA VAL A 268 9.55 -25.93 6.63
C VAL A 268 9.48 -27.42 6.95
N ILE A 269 8.59 -27.82 7.84
CA ILE A 269 8.45 -29.23 8.23
C ILE A 269 7.92 -30.08 7.07
N ASP A 270 7.05 -29.53 6.24
CA ASP A 270 6.51 -30.21 5.06
C ASP A 270 7.59 -30.35 3.98
N LEU A 271 8.46 -29.34 3.82
CA LEU A 271 9.63 -29.44 2.92
C LEU A 271 10.61 -30.53 3.35
N ILE A 272 10.87 -30.66 4.65
CA ILE A 272 11.72 -31.76 5.15
C ILE A 272 11.01 -33.10 4.92
N ALA A 273 9.70 -33.19 5.22
CA ALA A 273 8.93 -34.41 5.02
C ALA A 273 8.91 -34.86 3.55
N ALA A 274 8.77 -33.92 2.61
CA ALA A 274 8.85 -34.15 1.17
C ALA A 274 10.18 -34.78 0.75
N SER A 275 11.30 -34.28 1.30
CA SER A 275 12.64 -34.79 1.00
C SER A 275 12.85 -36.26 1.40
N ILE A 276 12.06 -36.76 2.35
CA ILE A 276 12.17 -38.12 2.89
C ILE A 276 10.95 -39.01 2.57
N GLY A 277 9.99 -38.51 1.78
CA GLY A 277 8.77 -39.23 1.42
C GLY A 277 7.78 -39.45 2.58
N ALA A 278 7.79 -38.57 3.60
CA ALA A 278 6.94 -38.65 4.79
C ALA A 278 5.74 -37.68 4.78
N GLU A 279 5.40 -37.10 3.62
CA GLU A 279 4.34 -36.09 3.47
C GLU A 279 2.98 -36.56 4.00
N GLU A 280 2.57 -37.79 3.63
CA GLU A 280 1.29 -38.37 4.06
C GLU A 280 1.22 -38.52 5.58
N ALA A 281 2.32 -38.93 6.21
CA ALA A 281 2.39 -39.11 7.66
C ALA A 281 2.33 -37.77 8.40
N VAL A 282 3.05 -36.75 7.91
CA VAL A 282 2.99 -35.40 8.48
C VAL A 282 1.60 -34.79 8.31
N SER A 283 1.00 -34.92 7.12
CA SER A 283 -0.35 -34.46 6.83
C SER A 283 -1.40 -35.09 7.76
N ALA A 284 -1.31 -36.40 8.00
CA ALA A 284 -2.20 -37.09 8.93
C ALA A 284 -2.10 -36.58 10.37
N ILE A 285 -0.87 -36.29 10.86
CA ILE A 285 -0.67 -35.71 12.19
C ILE A 285 -1.21 -34.28 12.25
N THR A 286 -0.98 -33.48 11.22
CA THR A 286 -1.50 -32.10 11.12
C THR A 286 -3.02 -32.09 11.11
N ALA A 287 -3.67 -33.01 10.39
CA ALA A 287 -5.13 -33.14 10.37
C ALA A 287 -5.69 -33.45 11.76
N ARG A 288 -5.07 -34.39 12.50
CA ARG A 288 -5.45 -34.72 13.88
C ARG A 288 -5.29 -33.52 14.83
N ALA A 289 -4.22 -32.74 14.66
CA ALA A 289 -4.02 -31.51 15.43
C ALA A 289 -5.09 -30.44 15.10
N MET A 290 -5.45 -30.30 13.82
CA MET A 290 -6.52 -29.38 13.39
C MET A 290 -7.90 -29.80 13.89
N ASN A 291 -8.14 -31.10 14.06
CA ASN A 291 -9.36 -31.66 14.67
C ASN A 291 -9.39 -31.53 16.20
N GLY A 292 -8.31 -31.04 16.83
CA GLY A 292 -8.18 -30.92 18.28
C GLY A 292 -7.89 -32.24 19.00
N GLU A 293 -7.50 -33.29 18.28
CA GLU A 293 -7.12 -34.59 18.85
C GLU A 293 -5.70 -34.55 19.44
N LEU A 294 -4.86 -33.63 18.97
CA LEU A 294 -3.50 -33.38 19.46
C LEU A 294 -3.34 -31.92 19.80
N ASP A 295 -2.70 -31.62 20.93
CA ASP A 295 -2.21 -30.28 21.19
C ASP A 295 -1.01 -29.93 20.29
N PHE A 296 -0.64 -28.65 20.24
CA PHE A 296 0.42 -28.18 19.35
C PHE A 296 1.77 -28.84 19.64
N GLU A 297 2.12 -28.98 20.92
CA GLU A 297 3.40 -29.57 21.33
C GLU A 297 3.47 -31.06 20.96
N ALA A 298 2.41 -31.83 21.24
CA ALA A 298 2.30 -33.23 20.86
C ALA A 298 2.38 -33.40 19.35
N SER A 299 1.67 -32.58 18.57
CA SER A 299 1.74 -32.59 17.11
C SER A 299 3.14 -32.27 16.59
N LEU A 300 3.80 -31.26 17.14
CA LEU A 300 5.16 -30.89 16.74
C LEU A 300 6.17 -32.00 17.08
N ARG A 301 6.08 -32.61 18.26
CA ARG A 301 6.93 -33.73 18.67
C ARG A 301 6.70 -34.96 17.79
N GLU A 302 5.44 -35.30 17.49
CA GLU A 302 5.11 -36.45 16.63
C GLU A 302 5.62 -36.24 15.20
N ARG A 303 5.46 -35.04 14.62
CA ARG A 303 6.05 -34.72 13.31
C ARG A 303 7.58 -34.72 13.34
N SER A 304 8.18 -34.19 14.40
CA SER A 304 9.65 -34.17 14.56
C SER A 304 10.25 -35.59 14.63
N ARG A 305 9.56 -36.55 15.25
CA ARG A 305 10.00 -37.95 15.30
C ARG A 305 10.09 -38.60 13.93
N LEU A 306 9.25 -38.20 12.96
CA LEU A 306 9.33 -38.68 11.58
C LEU A 306 10.64 -38.28 10.89
N LEU A 307 11.31 -37.26 11.42
CA LEU A 307 12.59 -36.75 10.88
C LEU A 307 13.80 -37.49 11.45
N LYS A 308 13.60 -38.51 12.28
CA LYS A 308 14.70 -39.27 12.90
C LYS A 308 15.54 -39.98 11.83
N GLY A 309 16.86 -39.79 11.91
CA GLY A 309 17.85 -40.38 11.00
C GLY A 309 18.13 -39.55 9.74
N VAL A 310 17.43 -38.43 9.53
CA VAL A 310 17.70 -37.51 8.43
C VAL A 310 19.03 -36.80 8.68
N SER A 311 19.86 -36.65 7.65
CA SER A 311 21.13 -35.92 7.74
C SER A 311 20.90 -34.46 8.15
N ALA A 312 21.72 -33.92 9.06
CA ALA A 312 21.67 -32.52 9.45
C ALA A 312 21.94 -31.55 8.27
N GLY A 313 22.59 -32.04 7.20
CA GLY A 313 22.79 -31.29 5.95
C GLY A 313 21.50 -30.92 5.23
N ILE A 314 20.36 -31.50 5.59
CA ILE A 314 19.06 -31.18 4.98
C ILE A 314 18.72 -29.70 5.08
N PHE A 315 19.10 -29.03 6.18
CA PHE A 315 18.82 -27.59 6.33
C PHE A 315 19.59 -26.76 5.30
N ASP A 316 20.80 -27.16 4.92
CA ASP A 316 21.58 -26.48 3.88
C ASP A 316 20.99 -26.72 2.49
N GLU A 317 20.47 -27.91 2.24
CA GLU A 317 19.77 -28.27 1.00
C GLU A 317 18.46 -27.49 0.82
N LEU A 318 17.78 -27.12 1.91
CA LEU A 318 16.54 -26.34 1.87
C LEU A 318 16.77 -24.83 1.67
N LYS A 319 17.93 -24.28 2.05
CA LYS A 319 18.25 -22.84 1.89
C LYS A 319 17.98 -22.24 0.50
N PRO A 320 18.33 -22.90 -0.63
CA PRO A 320 18.03 -22.39 -1.96
C PRO A 320 16.58 -22.59 -2.42
N VAL A 321 15.82 -23.47 -1.75
CA VAL A 321 14.43 -23.80 -2.10
C VAL A 321 13.43 -22.86 -1.44
N LEU A 322 13.84 -22.18 -0.36
CA LEU A 322 12.98 -21.23 0.35
C LEU A 322 12.63 -20.01 -0.51
N ASP A 323 11.34 -19.83 -0.77
CA ASP A 323 10.82 -18.64 -1.42
C ASP A 323 10.39 -17.61 -0.37
N ILE A 324 11.02 -16.44 -0.44
CA ILE A 324 10.69 -15.30 0.43
C ILE A 324 9.35 -14.72 -0.04
N THR A 325 8.42 -14.51 0.89
CA THR A 325 7.11 -13.92 0.60
C THR A 325 7.28 -12.58 -0.12
N PRO A 326 6.53 -12.33 -1.22
CA PRO A 326 6.66 -11.08 -1.96
C PRO A 326 6.49 -9.86 -1.05
N GLY A 327 7.38 -8.89 -1.19
CA GLY A 327 7.35 -7.66 -0.38
C GLY A 327 8.12 -7.70 0.94
N VAL A 328 8.52 -8.88 1.45
CA VAL A 328 9.29 -8.98 2.71
C VAL A 328 10.61 -8.21 2.66
N VAL A 329 11.41 -8.42 1.60
CA VAL A 329 12.72 -7.75 1.47
C VAL A 329 12.60 -6.22 1.46
N PRO A 330 11.75 -5.59 0.61
CA PRO A 330 11.58 -4.14 0.66
C PRO A 330 10.93 -3.66 1.96
N LEU A 331 10.04 -4.45 2.57
CA LEU A 331 9.43 -4.12 3.87
C LEU A 331 10.49 -4.03 4.97
N LEU A 332 11.32 -5.07 5.15
CA LEU A 332 12.36 -5.09 6.17
C LEU A 332 13.38 -3.96 5.98
N ARG A 333 13.71 -3.64 4.72
CA ARG A 333 14.55 -2.48 4.40
C ARG A 333 13.90 -1.16 4.83
N ALA A 334 12.60 -0.99 4.58
CA ALA A 334 11.86 0.20 5.01
C ALA A 334 11.79 0.28 6.54
N LEU A 335 11.47 -0.82 7.23
CA LEU A 335 11.44 -0.90 8.69
C LEU A 335 12.81 -0.56 9.31
N LYS A 336 13.90 -1.11 8.75
CA LYS A 336 15.26 -0.79 9.20
C LYS A 336 15.58 0.70 9.05
N ARG A 337 15.19 1.31 7.93
CA ARG A 337 15.34 2.77 7.73
C ARG A 337 14.51 3.57 8.73
N LEU A 338 13.33 3.07 9.12
CA LEU A 338 12.47 3.68 10.13
C LEU A 338 13.03 3.54 11.55
N GLY A 339 14.16 2.85 11.74
CA GLY A 339 14.70 2.52 13.06
C GLY A 339 13.83 1.52 13.82
N VAL A 340 12.97 0.78 13.10
CA VAL A 340 12.08 -0.24 13.66
C VAL A 340 12.87 -1.52 13.88
N LYS A 341 12.79 -2.07 15.09
CA LYS A 341 13.36 -3.38 15.40
C LYS A 341 12.52 -4.48 14.78
N THR A 342 13.17 -5.53 14.33
CA THR A 342 12.51 -6.65 13.66
C THR A 342 12.84 -7.95 14.35
N ALA A 343 11.84 -8.83 14.45
CA ALA A 343 12.02 -10.15 15.05
C ALA A 343 11.27 -11.22 14.29
N VAL A 344 11.79 -12.45 14.33
CA VAL A 344 11.10 -13.65 13.88
C VAL A 344 10.90 -14.61 15.05
N LEU A 345 9.64 -15.00 15.30
CA LEU A 345 9.25 -15.99 16.30
C LEU A 345 8.56 -17.17 15.60
N SER A 346 9.29 -18.26 15.41
CA SER A 346 8.84 -19.40 14.61
C SER A 346 8.58 -20.65 15.44
N GLY A 347 7.58 -21.44 15.03
CA GLY A 347 7.41 -22.82 15.50
C GLY A 347 8.34 -23.83 14.80
N GLY A 348 9.08 -23.40 13.78
CA GLY A 348 10.07 -24.18 13.04
C GLY A 348 11.40 -24.30 13.78
N PHE A 349 12.52 -24.38 13.03
CA PHE A 349 13.82 -24.77 13.57
C PHE A 349 14.92 -23.71 13.45
N ILE A 350 15.71 -23.53 14.52
CA ILE A 350 16.77 -22.51 14.64
C ILE A 350 17.74 -22.45 13.45
N PRO A 351 18.28 -23.55 12.88
CA PRO A 351 19.26 -23.47 11.80
C PRO A 351 18.73 -22.68 10.58
N LEU A 352 17.45 -22.86 10.24
CA LEU A 352 16.84 -22.22 9.09
C LEU A 352 16.32 -20.83 9.43
N THR A 353 15.69 -20.65 10.59
CA THR A 353 15.25 -19.34 11.08
C THR A 353 16.43 -18.38 11.25
N GLY A 354 17.57 -18.85 11.79
CA GLY A 354 18.79 -18.06 11.95
C GLY A 354 19.40 -17.64 10.61
N TYR A 355 19.49 -18.56 9.65
CA TYR A 355 19.91 -18.24 8.28
C TYR A 355 19.01 -17.19 7.63
N LEU A 356 17.68 -17.34 7.75
CA LEU A 356 16.73 -16.39 7.17
C LEU A 356 16.85 -15.02 7.84
N ALA A 357 16.99 -14.97 9.16
CA ALA A 357 17.18 -13.74 9.91
C ALA A 357 18.45 -13.00 9.48
N GLU A 358 19.58 -13.71 9.34
CA GLU A 358 20.83 -13.13 8.85
C GLU A 358 20.69 -12.62 7.41
N LYS A 359 20.15 -13.44 6.50
CA LYS A 359 19.93 -13.10 5.09
C LYS A 359 19.04 -11.87 4.90
N LEU A 360 18.02 -11.73 5.75
CA LEU A 360 17.05 -10.64 5.69
C LEU A 360 17.43 -9.44 6.57
N GLY A 361 18.45 -9.56 7.42
CA GLY A 361 18.88 -8.52 8.36
C GLY A 361 17.90 -8.26 9.50
N ILE A 362 17.23 -9.32 10.00
CA ILE A 362 16.32 -9.28 11.15
C ILE A 362 17.12 -9.22 12.46
N ASP A 363 16.75 -8.34 13.39
CA ASP A 363 17.51 -8.11 14.64
C ASP A 363 17.45 -9.31 15.60
N HIS A 364 16.29 -9.97 15.70
CA HIS A 364 16.04 -11.05 16.67
C HIS A 364 15.42 -12.29 16.03
N ALA A 365 15.88 -13.47 16.44
CA ALA A 365 15.33 -14.73 15.96
C ALA A 365 15.16 -15.74 17.11
N ARG A 366 13.98 -16.38 17.17
CA ARG A 366 13.72 -17.52 18.06
C ARG A 366 12.90 -18.59 17.35
N ALA A 367 13.26 -19.85 17.58
CA ALA A 367 12.60 -21.03 17.04
C ALA A 367 12.90 -22.25 17.91
N ASN A 368 12.32 -23.41 17.58
CA ASN A 368 12.60 -24.67 18.26
C ASN A 368 13.97 -25.24 17.86
N THR A 369 14.56 -26.07 18.72
CA THR A 369 15.85 -26.72 18.44
C THR A 369 15.65 -28.22 18.31
N LEU A 370 15.91 -28.76 17.11
CA LEU A 370 16.02 -30.20 16.87
C LEU A 370 17.39 -30.70 17.30
N THR A 371 17.43 -31.76 18.10
CA THR A 371 18.68 -32.36 18.57
C THR A 371 19.36 -33.14 17.44
N ILE A 372 20.63 -32.84 17.22
CA ILE A 372 21.50 -33.49 16.22
C ILE A 372 22.55 -34.33 16.96
N GLU A 373 22.65 -35.61 16.63
CA GLU A 373 23.67 -36.53 17.13
C GLU A 373 24.32 -37.25 15.94
N ASP A 374 25.65 -37.38 15.94
CA ASP A 374 26.43 -38.02 14.87
C ASP A 374 26.12 -37.51 13.45
N GLY A 375 25.74 -36.23 13.33
CA GLY A 375 25.40 -35.60 12.05
C GLY A 375 23.99 -35.91 11.53
N ALA A 376 23.12 -36.55 12.33
CA ALA A 376 21.74 -36.85 11.99
C ALA A 376 20.74 -36.29 13.01
N LEU A 377 19.52 -36.00 12.54
CA LEU A 377 18.41 -35.58 13.37
C LEU A 377 17.95 -36.76 14.25
N THR A 378 17.85 -36.54 15.55
CA THR A 378 17.35 -37.56 16.50
C THR A 378 15.82 -37.68 16.50
N GLY A 379 15.13 -36.65 16.00
CA GLY A 379 13.68 -36.47 16.08
C GLY A 379 13.17 -35.91 17.42
N GLU A 380 14.07 -35.61 18.36
CA GLU A 380 13.76 -35.01 19.66
C GLU A 380 13.99 -33.49 19.65
N LEU A 381 13.14 -32.76 20.37
CA LEU A 381 13.23 -31.30 20.53
C LEU A 381 13.85 -30.95 21.89
N THR A 382 14.78 -30.00 21.90
CA THR A 382 15.43 -29.48 23.12
C THR A 382 14.92 -28.11 23.51
N GLY A 383 14.92 -27.85 24.82
CA GLY A 383 14.50 -26.57 25.39
C GLY A 383 12.99 -26.42 25.51
N ALA A 384 12.56 -25.18 25.79
CA ALA A 384 11.14 -24.84 25.82
C ALA A 384 10.60 -24.72 24.40
N ILE A 385 9.45 -25.34 24.14
CA ILE A 385 8.80 -25.29 22.84
C ILE A 385 8.23 -23.90 22.59
N VAL A 386 8.46 -23.38 21.39
CA VAL A 386 7.89 -22.11 20.91
C VAL A 386 6.46 -22.37 20.41
N ASP A 387 5.54 -22.46 21.35
CA ASP A 387 4.09 -22.52 21.13
C ASP A 387 3.45 -21.12 21.12
N ALA A 388 2.11 -21.05 21.04
CA ALA A 388 1.37 -19.79 20.99
C ALA A 388 1.62 -18.89 22.23
N GLU A 389 1.65 -19.49 23.42
CA GLU A 389 1.96 -18.81 24.67
C GLU A 389 3.41 -18.32 24.71
N ALA A 390 4.35 -19.13 24.27
CA ALA A 390 5.75 -18.79 24.20
C ALA A 390 5.97 -17.64 23.22
N LYS A 391 5.34 -17.63 22.03
CA LYS A 391 5.41 -16.50 21.09
C LYS A 391 4.94 -15.20 21.74
N ALA A 392 3.80 -15.22 22.44
CA ALA A 392 3.30 -14.04 23.16
C ALA A 392 4.26 -13.57 24.27
N LYS A 393 4.78 -14.49 25.09
CA LYS A 393 5.76 -14.18 26.15
C LYS A 393 7.06 -13.62 25.57
N HIS A 394 7.54 -14.19 24.48
CA HIS A 394 8.75 -13.75 23.80
C HIS A 394 8.59 -12.37 23.17
N LEU A 395 7.43 -12.06 22.58
CA LEU A 395 7.13 -10.72 22.10
C LEU A 395 7.19 -9.70 23.23
N LEU A 396 6.54 -9.97 24.37
CA LEU A 396 6.53 -9.07 25.52
C LEU A 396 7.92 -8.88 26.12
N ALA A 397 8.67 -9.97 26.31
CA ALA A 397 10.05 -9.92 26.80
C ALA A 397 10.96 -9.13 25.83
N LEU A 398 10.75 -9.26 24.52
CA LEU A 398 11.50 -8.52 23.54
C LEU A 398 11.16 -7.02 23.55
N ALA A 399 9.88 -6.68 23.66
CA ALA A 399 9.44 -5.30 23.79
C ALA A 399 10.06 -4.62 25.03
N GLU A 400 10.14 -5.36 26.14
CA GLU A 400 10.81 -4.90 27.37
C GLU A 400 12.31 -4.67 27.15
N VAL A 401 13.02 -5.63 26.54
CA VAL A 401 14.46 -5.54 26.25
C VAL A 401 14.78 -4.35 25.33
N GLU A 402 13.94 -4.09 24.33
CA GLU A 402 14.12 -2.97 23.38
C GLU A 402 13.57 -1.63 23.90
N GLY A 403 12.95 -1.60 25.08
CA GLY A 403 12.33 -0.40 25.64
C GLY A 403 11.23 0.16 24.73
N VAL A 404 10.39 -0.74 24.19
CA VAL A 404 9.28 -0.43 23.29
C VAL A 404 7.95 -0.67 24.01
N ASP A 405 7.08 0.32 23.99
CA ASP A 405 5.72 0.15 24.49
C ASP A 405 4.94 -0.82 23.61
N VAL A 406 4.18 -1.72 24.24
CA VAL A 406 3.43 -2.78 23.54
C VAL A 406 2.46 -2.23 22.50
N SER A 407 1.90 -1.03 22.72
CA SER A 407 1.04 -0.34 21.75
C SER A 407 1.76 0.04 20.44
N GLN A 408 3.10 0.08 20.44
CA GLN A 408 3.94 0.32 19.27
C GLN A 408 4.51 -0.97 18.65
N VAL A 409 4.07 -2.14 19.15
CA VAL A 409 4.47 -3.44 18.62
C VAL A 409 3.45 -3.92 17.61
N VAL A 410 3.94 -4.39 16.46
CA VAL A 410 3.13 -5.04 15.42
C VAL A 410 3.51 -6.51 15.37
N ALA A 411 2.52 -7.40 15.35
CA ALA A 411 2.73 -8.83 15.20
C ALA A 411 2.07 -9.30 13.90
N VAL A 412 2.79 -10.06 13.07
CA VAL A 412 2.33 -10.56 11.78
C VAL A 412 2.42 -12.09 11.76
N GLY A 413 1.32 -12.75 11.39
CA GLY A 413 1.28 -14.21 11.24
C GLY A 413 0.06 -14.66 10.45
N ASP A 414 0.01 -15.93 10.08
CA ASP A 414 -1.07 -16.54 9.30
C ASP A 414 -1.86 -17.59 10.11
N GLY A 415 -1.26 -18.14 11.16
CA GLY A 415 -1.74 -19.33 11.84
C GLY A 415 -2.45 -19.07 13.17
N ALA A 416 -3.16 -20.10 13.65
CA ALA A 416 -3.85 -20.04 14.95
C ALA A 416 -2.86 -20.01 16.14
N ASN A 417 -1.64 -20.52 15.94
CA ASN A 417 -0.50 -20.40 16.84
C ASN A 417 -0.07 -18.94 17.06
N ASP A 418 -0.36 -18.03 16.14
CA ASP A 418 0.04 -16.62 16.25
C ASP A 418 -1.00 -15.76 16.96
N LEU A 419 -2.22 -16.25 17.15
CA LEU A 419 -3.32 -15.46 17.71
C LEU A 419 -3.00 -14.84 19.07
N LYS A 420 -2.29 -15.58 19.95
CA LYS A 420 -1.89 -15.05 21.26
C LYS A 420 -0.83 -13.97 21.14
N MET A 421 0.14 -14.13 20.23
CA MET A 421 1.16 -13.12 19.92
C MET A 421 0.52 -11.87 19.32
N MET A 422 -0.41 -12.04 18.39
CA MET A 422 -1.16 -10.95 17.76
C MET A 422 -2.08 -10.21 18.74
N ALA A 423 -2.69 -10.93 19.69
CA ALA A 423 -3.59 -10.34 20.68
C ALA A 423 -2.86 -9.47 21.71
N VAL A 424 -1.60 -9.78 22.04
CA VAL A 424 -0.81 -8.96 22.97
C VAL A 424 -0.16 -7.75 22.30
N ALA A 425 0.04 -7.77 20.98
CA ALA A 425 0.63 -6.65 20.25
C ALA A 425 -0.35 -5.47 20.10
N GLY A 426 0.17 -4.24 19.98
CA GLY A 426 -0.63 -3.06 19.67
C GLY A 426 -1.41 -3.19 18.35
N LEU A 427 -0.84 -3.91 17.38
CA LEU A 427 -1.53 -4.33 16.16
C LEU A 427 -1.14 -5.75 15.76
N GLY A 428 -2.10 -6.68 15.84
CA GLY A 428 -1.99 -8.01 15.24
C GLY A 428 -2.50 -8.03 13.79
N VAL A 429 -1.68 -8.50 12.85
CA VAL A 429 -1.95 -8.51 11.41
C VAL A 429 -1.95 -9.95 10.89
N ALA A 430 -3.13 -10.41 10.47
CA ALA A 430 -3.31 -11.66 9.77
C ALA A 430 -2.86 -11.53 8.31
N TRP A 431 -1.75 -12.18 7.94
CA TRP A 431 -1.26 -12.22 6.57
C TRP A 431 -1.77 -13.47 5.86
N ARG A 432 -2.62 -13.33 4.84
CA ARG A 432 -3.21 -14.45 4.07
C ARG A 432 -3.70 -15.61 4.94
N ALA A 433 -4.19 -15.26 6.12
CA ALA A 433 -4.40 -16.20 7.21
C ALA A 433 -5.65 -17.06 6.98
N LYS A 434 -5.78 -18.16 7.72
CA LYS A 434 -7.00 -18.98 7.70
C LYS A 434 -8.20 -18.15 8.20
N PRO A 435 -9.45 -18.44 7.78
CA PRO A 435 -10.63 -17.62 8.13
C PRO A 435 -10.79 -17.36 9.63
N ARG A 436 -10.57 -18.39 10.47
CA ARG A 436 -10.62 -18.25 11.94
C ARG A 436 -9.62 -17.21 12.46
N VAL A 437 -8.43 -17.15 11.87
CA VAL A 437 -7.37 -16.22 12.27
C VAL A 437 -7.72 -14.80 11.82
N GLN A 438 -8.24 -14.64 10.61
CA GLN A 438 -8.66 -13.35 10.07
C GLN A 438 -9.81 -12.68 10.85
N VAL A 439 -10.68 -13.47 11.48
CA VAL A 439 -11.77 -12.96 12.33
C VAL A 439 -11.24 -12.46 13.67
N GLU A 440 -10.19 -13.09 14.20
CA GLU A 440 -9.64 -12.78 15.52
C GLU A 440 -8.56 -11.69 15.49
N ALA A 441 -7.82 -11.55 14.38
CA ALA A 441 -6.78 -10.55 14.23
C ALA A 441 -7.32 -9.11 14.16
N GLY A 442 -6.53 -8.15 14.62
CA GLY A 442 -6.90 -6.72 14.61
C GLY A 442 -6.87 -6.09 13.21
N ALA A 443 -6.12 -6.68 12.29
CA ALA A 443 -6.05 -6.33 10.87
C ALA A 443 -5.86 -7.61 10.04
N ARG A 444 -6.26 -7.56 8.77
CA ARG A 444 -6.02 -8.62 7.77
C ARG A 444 -5.47 -8.02 6.49
N LEU A 445 -4.50 -8.71 5.90
CA LEU A 445 -3.91 -8.36 4.60
C LEU A 445 -3.96 -9.61 3.72
N ASN A 446 -4.84 -9.60 2.71
CA ASN A 446 -4.96 -10.70 1.73
C ASN A 446 -4.38 -10.32 0.36
N GLY A 447 -3.54 -9.28 0.30
CA GLY A 447 -2.91 -8.79 -0.92
C GLY A 447 -1.84 -9.71 -1.51
N GLU A 448 -1.15 -9.22 -2.54
CA GLU A 448 -0.04 -9.93 -3.21
C GLU A 448 1.30 -9.74 -2.53
N SER A 449 1.46 -8.68 -1.72
CA SER A 449 2.75 -8.27 -1.18
C SER A 449 2.64 -7.86 0.29
N LEU A 450 3.51 -8.42 1.14
CA LEU A 450 3.58 -8.04 2.57
C LEU A 450 4.06 -6.60 2.75
N LEU A 451 4.60 -5.97 1.70
CA LEU A 451 4.92 -4.54 1.67
C LEU A 451 3.70 -3.65 1.95
N ASP A 452 2.49 -4.16 1.70
CA ASP A 452 1.25 -3.47 2.01
C ASP A 452 1.08 -3.14 3.50
N LEU A 453 1.84 -3.80 4.39
CA LEU A 453 1.90 -3.46 5.81
C LEU A 453 2.22 -1.97 6.03
N LEU A 454 3.05 -1.35 5.18
CA LEU A 454 3.40 0.06 5.30
C LEU A 454 2.20 1.01 5.10
N PHE A 455 1.18 0.59 4.33
CA PHE A 455 -0.05 1.37 4.19
C PHE A 455 -0.82 1.46 5.53
N LEU A 456 -0.72 0.44 6.39
CA LEU A 456 -1.31 0.47 7.74
C LEU A 456 -0.62 1.48 8.67
N PHE A 457 0.60 1.91 8.34
CA PHE A 457 1.31 2.98 9.04
C PHE A 457 1.06 4.35 8.38
N GLY A 458 0.21 4.41 7.35
CA GLY A 458 -0.19 5.63 6.68
C GLY A 458 0.78 6.13 5.60
N PHE A 459 1.76 5.32 5.21
CA PHE A 459 2.65 5.61 4.09
C PHE A 459 1.92 5.51 2.75
N THR A 460 2.27 6.35 1.78
CA THR A 460 1.78 6.23 0.41
C THR A 460 2.71 5.38 -0.45
N ARG A 461 2.27 4.94 -1.63
CA ARG A 461 3.07 4.14 -2.56
C ARG A 461 4.31 4.89 -3.01
N GLU A 462 4.23 6.21 -3.14
CA GLU A 462 5.35 7.08 -3.43
C GLU A 462 6.41 7.01 -2.34
N GLU A 463 6.00 6.99 -1.07
CA GLU A 463 6.89 6.86 0.09
C GLU A 463 7.47 5.43 0.23
N ILE A 464 6.73 4.42 -0.23
CA ILE A 464 7.08 2.99 -0.15
C ILE A 464 8.01 2.55 -1.31
N GLY A 465 7.94 3.20 -2.46
CA GLY A 465 8.65 2.77 -3.67
C GLY A 465 10.18 2.71 -3.48
N PRO A 466 10.87 1.65 -3.94
CA PRO A 466 12.32 1.63 -3.86
C PRO A 466 12.88 2.78 -4.69
N ALA A 467 13.81 3.50 -4.11
CA ALA A 467 14.61 4.47 -4.83
C ALA A 467 15.30 3.76 -6.00
N SER A 468 15.10 4.30 -7.20
CA SER A 468 15.49 3.64 -8.45
C SER A 468 16.07 4.69 -9.36
N THR A 469 17.25 4.40 -9.92
CA THR A 469 17.88 5.22 -10.94
C THR A 469 18.67 4.36 -11.92
N SER A 470 18.82 4.83 -13.15
CA SER A 470 19.69 4.23 -14.17
C SER A 470 20.33 5.32 -15.02
N GLU A 471 21.55 5.07 -15.47
CA GLU A 471 22.26 5.92 -16.43
C GLU A 471 21.74 5.61 -17.85
N ILE A 472 21.11 6.59 -18.49
CA ILE A 472 20.53 6.46 -19.84
C ILE A 472 21.57 6.72 -20.92
N SER A 473 22.43 7.71 -20.68
CA SER A 473 23.60 8.04 -21.49
C SER A 473 24.70 8.56 -20.57
N PRO A 474 25.97 8.65 -21.00
CA PRO A 474 27.08 9.05 -20.12
C PRO A 474 26.77 10.33 -19.34
N GLY A 475 26.69 10.21 -18.01
CA GLY A 475 26.38 11.30 -17.10
C GLY A 475 24.89 11.65 -16.94
N LEU A 476 24.00 11.18 -17.81
CA LEU A 476 22.56 11.46 -17.74
C LEU A 476 21.81 10.30 -17.09
N PHE A 477 21.23 10.55 -15.93
CA PHE A 477 20.47 9.59 -15.15
C PHE A 477 18.97 9.89 -15.20
N ILE A 478 18.17 8.82 -15.17
CA ILE A 478 16.74 8.90 -14.90
C ILE A 478 16.43 8.26 -13.54
N GLY A 479 15.43 8.76 -12.81
CA GLY A 479 15.01 8.15 -11.55
C GLY A 479 13.59 8.51 -11.12
N ASN A 480 13.24 8.07 -9.90
CA ASN A 480 12.00 8.41 -9.19
C ASN A 480 12.25 9.41 -8.05
N SER A 481 11.21 9.93 -7.39
CA SER A 481 11.35 10.90 -6.30
C SER A 481 12.29 10.40 -5.21
N GLN A 482 12.12 9.12 -4.85
CA GLN A 482 12.94 8.42 -3.87
C GLN A 482 14.44 8.37 -4.21
N SER A 483 14.83 8.34 -5.49
CA SER A 483 16.23 8.39 -5.92
C SER A 483 16.95 9.67 -5.52
N THR A 484 16.20 10.78 -5.34
CA THR A 484 16.77 12.05 -4.85
C THR A 484 16.75 12.19 -3.34
N TYR A 485 15.90 11.43 -2.65
CA TYR A 485 15.86 11.43 -1.18
C TYR A 485 16.85 10.47 -0.55
N THR A 486 17.39 9.53 -1.33
CA THR A 486 18.33 8.51 -0.87
C THR A 486 19.75 8.98 -1.11
N ARG A 487 20.46 9.34 -0.04
CA ARG A 487 21.82 9.88 -0.11
C ARG A 487 22.78 8.93 -0.80
N GLU A 488 22.71 7.64 -0.48
CA GLU A 488 23.56 6.61 -1.05
C GLU A 488 23.41 6.57 -2.57
N ILE A 489 22.20 6.73 -3.10
CA ILE A 489 21.99 6.74 -4.55
C ILE A 489 22.64 7.94 -5.22
N LEU A 490 22.56 9.12 -4.62
CA LEU A 490 23.23 10.31 -5.15
C LEU A 490 24.75 10.17 -5.08
N GLU A 491 25.28 9.66 -3.97
CA GLU A 491 26.72 9.49 -3.75
C GLU A 491 27.33 8.37 -4.59
N ASP A 492 26.71 7.18 -4.60
CA ASP A 492 27.15 6.01 -5.37
C ASP A 492 27.15 6.30 -6.87
N ASN A 493 26.13 7.03 -7.34
CA ASN A 493 26.04 7.47 -8.73
C ASN A 493 26.73 8.81 -8.98
N LYS A 494 27.41 9.41 -7.98
CA LYS A 494 28.17 10.66 -8.11
C LYS A 494 27.37 11.79 -8.79
N ILE A 495 26.09 11.91 -8.45
CA ILE A 495 25.17 12.89 -9.02
C ILE A 495 25.60 14.29 -8.57
N THR A 496 25.83 15.19 -9.52
CA THR A 496 26.30 16.56 -9.27
C THR A 496 25.22 17.61 -9.51
N ALA A 497 24.16 17.25 -10.23
CA ALA A 497 23.01 18.12 -10.46
C ALA A 497 21.71 17.32 -10.58
N VAL A 498 20.59 17.95 -10.24
CA VAL A 498 19.26 17.31 -10.23
C VAL A 498 18.25 18.17 -10.99
N ILE A 499 17.35 17.52 -11.72
CA ILE A 499 16.13 18.11 -12.27
C ILE A 499 14.93 17.40 -11.66
N SER A 500 14.11 18.14 -10.92
CA SER A 500 12.88 17.64 -10.31
C SER A 500 11.67 18.09 -11.09
N VAL A 501 10.99 17.13 -11.74
CA VAL A 501 9.78 17.35 -12.53
C VAL A 501 8.58 16.82 -11.73
N LEU A 502 8.11 17.62 -10.78
CA LEU A 502 7.13 17.25 -9.75
C LEU A 502 5.92 18.19 -9.76
N ASP A 503 4.83 17.81 -9.10
CA ASP A 503 3.60 18.63 -9.01
C ASP A 503 3.72 19.77 -7.99
N ALA A 504 4.59 19.62 -6.99
CA ALA A 504 4.94 20.66 -6.04
C ALA A 504 6.40 20.51 -5.56
N PRO A 505 7.06 21.61 -5.15
CA PRO A 505 8.37 21.54 -4.51
C PRO A 505 8.29 20.78 -3.18
N HIS A 506 9.02 19.67 -3.08
CA HIS A 506 8.99 18.85 -1.88
C HIS A 506 9.76 19.52 -0.72
N SER A 507 9.14 19.61 0.47
CA SER A 507 9.72 20.26 1.65
C SER A 507 11.04 19.61 2.12
N LEU A 508 11.27 18.35 1.76
CA LEU A 508 12.51 17.61 2.06
C LEU A 508 13.75 18.34 1.55
N TRP A 509 13.72 18.98 0.38
CA TRP A 509 14.87 19.69 -0.20
C TRP A 509 15.29 20.96 0.55
N LYS A 510 14.45 21.46 1.46
CA LYS A 510 14.84 22.57 2.35
C LYS A 510 15.74 22.12 3.51
N ARG A 511 16.02 20.82 3.64
CA ARG A 511 16.86 20.27 4.72
C ARG A 511 18.34 20.31 4.35
N LYS A 512 19.19 20.72 5.31
CA LYS A 512 20.65 20.87 5.15
C LYS A 512 21.34 19.67 4.47
N ARG A 513 20.98 18.45 4.86
CA ARG A 513 21.58 17.22 4.32
C ARG A 513 21.51 17.05 2.79
N PHE A 514 20.53 17.68 2.12
CA PHE A 514 20.41 17.62 0.66
C PHE A 514 21.19 18.73 -0.04
N THR A 515 21.21 19.92 0.56
CA THR A 515 22.05 21.03 0.11
C THR A 515 23.54 20.74 0.28
N ASP A 516 23.90 19.75 1.10
CA ASP A 516 25.29 19.30 1.26
C ASP A 516 25.76 18.43 0.08
N SER A 517 24.88 17.60 -0.50
CA SER A 517 25.22 16.73 -1.63
C SER A 517 25.12 17.42 -3.00
N ILE A 518 24.17 18.35 -3.16
CA ILE A 518 23.95 19.09 -4.41
C ILE A 518 24.22 20.58 -4.19
N LYS A 519 25.16 21.13 -4.96
CA LYS A 519 25.59 22.53 -4.81
C LYS A 519 24.43 23.50 -5.09
N PRO A 520 24.39 24.67 -4.42
CA PRO A 520 23.46 25.73 -4.80
C PRO A 520 23.55 26.06 -6.29
N GLY A 521 22.41 26.13 -6.97
CA GLY A 521 22.33 26.36 -8.42
C GLY A 521 22.41 25.09 -9.28
N HIS A 522 22.72 23.92 -8.71
CA HIS A 522 22.77 22.63 -9.42
C HIS A 522 21.46 21.84 -9.26
N HIS A 523 20.35 22.53 -8.99
CA HIS A 523 19.02 21.94 -8.90
C HIS A 523 17.99 22.76 -9.67
N LEU A 524 17.42 22.19 -10.71
CA LEU A 524 16.31 22.76 -11.47
C LEU A 524 14.97 22.18 -10.99
N TRP A 525 14.05 23.05 -10.59
CA TRP A 525 12.69 22.70 -10.20
C TRP A 525 11.70 23.02 -11.30
N ILE A 526 10.86 22.04 -11.65
CA ILE A 526 9.82 22.16 -12.67
C ILE A 526 8.51 21.67 -12.08
N GLU A 527 7.61 22.61 -11.80
CA GLU A 527 6.29 22.35 -11.25
C GLU A 527 5.31 21.99 -12.38
N THR A 528 4.98 20.70 -12.51
CA THR A 528 4.15 20.14 -13.58
C THR A 528 3.32 18.95 -13.13
N LEU A 529 2.08 18.90 -13.59
CA LEU A 529 1.17 17.77 -13.36
C LEU A 529 1.40 16.67 -14.40
N ASP A 530 1.18 15.40 -14.03
CA ASP A 530 1.21 14.28 -14.99
C ASP A 530 -0.20 13.99 -15.52
N ASN A 531 -0.69 14.86 -16.39
CA ASN A 531 -2.05 14.74 -16.93
C ASN A 531 -2.12 15.09 -18.42
N LYS A 532 -3.31 14.90 -19.00
CA LYS A 532 -3.56 15.08 -20.44
C LYS A 532 -3.63 16.54 -20.92
N TYR A 533 -3.45 17.51 -20.02
CA TYR A 533 -3.57 18.94 -20.30
C TYR A 533 -2.30 19.73 -19.99
N GLN A 534 -1.38 19.15 -19.22
CA GLN A 534 -0.16 19.83 -18.83
C GLN A 534 0.70 20.10 -20.07
N ASP A 535 1.09 21.37 -20.24
CA ASP A 535 2.11 21.74 -21.21
C ASP A 535 3.50 21.55 -20.59
N MET A 536 4.30 20.64 -21.16
CA MET A 536 5.69 20.39 -20.81
C MET A 536 6.67 21.02 -21.81
N LEU A 537 6.23 21.35 -23.04
CA LEU A 537 7.06 21.95 -24.08
C LEU A 537 7.76 23.21 -23.57
N VAL A 538 7.02 24.05 -22.84
CA VAL A 538 7.51 25.31 -22.26
C VAL A 538 8.78 25.14 -21.40
N PHE A 539 8.99 23.96 -20.81
CA PHE A 539 10.15 23.67 -19.96
C PHE A 539 11.27 22.90 -20.69
N MET A 540 11.00 22.31 -21.85
CA MET A 540 11.97 21.41 -22.53
C MET A 540 13.28 22.12 -22.88
N ARG A 541 13.21 23.37 -23.37
CA ARG A 541 14.41 24.18 -23.65
C ARG A 541 15.26 24.37 -22.39
N ALA A 542 14.66 24.90 -21.32
CA ALA A 542 15.36 25.17 -20.07
C ALA A 542 15.96 23.90 -19.45
N VAL A 543 15.25 22.77 -19.54
CA VAL A 543 15.76 21.45 -19.13
C VAL A 543 16.99 21.05 -19.94
N CYS A 544 16.92 21.14 -21.26
CA CYS A 544 18.03 20.76 -22.11
C CYS A 544 19.27 21.63 -21.86
N ASP A 545 19.08 22.95 -21.74
CA ASP A 545 20.16 23.89 -21.45
C ASP A 545 20.78 23.63 -20.08
N PHE A 546 19.96 23.31 -19.07
CA PHE A 546 20.46 22.92 -17.75
C PHE A 546 21.24 21.62 -17.77
N ILE A 547 20.77 20.60 -18.52
CA ILE A 547 21.48 19.34 -18.68
C ILE A 547 22.84 19.59 -19.34
N ASP A 548 22.89 20.30 -20.46
CA ASP A 548 24.15 20.60 -21.15
C ASP A 548 25.12 21.38 -20.24
N ALA A 549 24.64 22.41 -19.53
CA ALA A 549 25.45 23.21 -18.61
C ALA A 549 25.98 22.44 -17.38
N ASN A 550 25.39 21.29 -17.04
CA ASN A 550 25.79 20.48 -15.91
C ASN A 550 26.44 19.14 -16.30
N LEU A 551 26.35 18.73 -17.57
CA LEU A 551 27.10 17.60 -18.11
C LEU A 551 28.52 18.03 -18.56
N GLU A 552 28.77 19.31 -18.86
CA GLU A 552 30.10 19.86 -19.19
C GLU A 552 30.36 21.26 -18.61
N PRO A 553 31.62 21.57 -18.24
CA PRO A 553 32.50 22.28 -19.18
C PRO A 553 33.76 21.48 -19.59
N GLU A 554 34.27 21.72 -20.81
CA GLU A 554 35.61 21.27 -21.24
C GLU A 554 36.66 21.60 -20.16
N GLY A 555 37.22 20.55 -19.53
CA GLY A 555 38.29 20.68 -18.53
C GLY A 555 37.88 20.42 -17.06
N SER A 556 36.61 20.23 -16.73
CA SER A 556 36.22 19.78 -15.38
C SER A 556 36.42 18.27 -15.22
N GLN A 557 37.38 17.86 -14.38
CA GLN A 557 37.46 16.50 -13.88
C GLN A 557 37.05 16.45 -12.40
N PRO A 558 36.08 15.61 -12.01
CA PRO A 558 35.29 14.67 -12.84
C PRO A 558 34.16 15.35 -13.65
N PRO A 559 33.68 14.73 -14.75
CA PRO A 559 32.53 15.22 -15.51
C PRO A 559 31.26 15.25 -14.64
N GLY A 560 30.39 16.21 -14.89
CA GLY A 560 29.14 16.32 -14.16
C GLY A 560 28.17 15.20 -14.51
N ARG A 561 27.31 14.85 -13.56
CA ARG A 561 26.28 13.81 -13.70
C ARG A 561 24.93 14.37 -13.26
N VAL A 562 23.96 14.32 -14.15
CA VAL A 562 22.66 14.97 -13.99
C VAL A 562 21.58 13.91 -13.81
N LEU A 563 20.82 13.97 -12.72
CA LEU A 563 19.67 13.11 -12.47
C LEU A 563 18.36 13.83 -12.80
N VAL A 564 17.61 13.30 -13.75
CA VAL A 564 16.25 13.75 -14.09
C VAL A 564 15.24 12.80 -13.46
N HIS A 565 14.38 13.31 -12.58
CA HIS A 565 13.36 12.48 -11.93
C HIS A 565 11.99 13.15 -11.91
N CYS A 566 10.97 12.31 -11.79
CA CYS A 566 9.62 12.71 -11.43
C CYS A 566 9.16 11.80 -10.28
N GLU A 567 7.86 11.70 -10.01
CA GLU A 567 7.37 10.89 -8.90
C GLU A 567 7.76 9.41 -9.04
N MET A 568 7.32 8.78 -10.12
CA MET A 568 7.53 7.34 -10.35
C MET A 568 8.69 7.03 -11.32
N GLY A 569 9.26 8.06 -11.94
CA GLY A 569 10.20 7.90 -13.04
C GLY A 569 9.57 7.33 -14.32
N ILE A 570 8.25 7.45 -14.52
CA ILE A 570 7.53 6.78 -15.62
C ILE A 570 7.29 7.74 -16.80
N SER A 571 6.60 8.85 -16.56
CA SER A 571 6.08 9.72 -17.63
C SER A 571 6.86 11.04 -17.72
N ARG A 572 6.65 11.99 -16.80
CA ARG A 572 7.31 13.32 -16.82
C ARG A 572 8.84 13.31 -17.02
N SER A 573 9.59 12.56 -16.20
CA SER A 573 11.05 12.51 -16.33
C SER A 573 11.50 11.82 -17.60
N SER A 574 10.81 10.74 -18.02
CA SER A 574 11.06 10.08 -19.29
C SER A 574 10.85 11.03 -20.46
N THR A 575 9.79 11.85 -20.45
CA THR A 575 9.55 12.90 -21.46
C THR A 575 10.73 13.86 -21.54
N MET A 576 11.24 14.34 -20.40
CA MET A 576 12.35 15.29 -20.35
C MET A 576 13.68 14.68 -20.82
N VAL A 577 13.96 13.43 -20.42
CA VAL A 577 15.14 12.70 -20.91
C VAL A 577 15.05 12.47 -22.42
N ILE A 578 13.88 12.07 -22.94
CA ILE A 578 13.69 11.86 -24.37
C ILE A 578 13.82 13.19 -25.13
N ALA A 579 13.23 14.29 -24.65
CA ALA A 579 13.34 15.61 -25.26
C ALA A 579 14.80 16.07 -25.39
N TYR A 580 15.61 15.84 -24.35
CA TYR A 580 17.04 16.12 -24.38
C TYR A 580 17.78 15.24 -25.40
N MET A 581 17.53 13.93 -25.40
CA MET A 581 18.15 13.02 -26.35
C MET A 581 17.76 13.35 -27.80
N MET A 582 16.53 13.79 -28.05
CA MET A 582 16.08 14.27 -29.37
C MET A 582 16.93 15.45 -29.82
N ARG A 583 17.06 16.49 -28.97
CA ARG A 583 17.90 17.66 -29.27
C ARG A 583 19.37 17.31 -29.48
N LYS A 584 19.92 16.41 -28.66
CA LYS A 584 21.35 16.05 -28.70
C LYS A 584 21.72 15.16 -29.89
N LEU A 585 20.83 14.21 -30.26
CA LEU A 585 21.13 13.16 -31.25
C LEU A 585 20.42 13.36 -32.59
N GLY A 586 19.41 14.23 -32.67
CA GLY A 586 18.60 14.44 -33.88
C GLY A 586 17.77 13.20 -34.27
N LYS A 587 17.43 12.35 -33.31
CA LYS A 587 16.64 11.11 -33.52
C LYS A 587 15.17 11.34 -33.18
N GLY A 588 14.29 10.57 -33.82
CA GLY A 588 12.85 10.64 -33.60
C GLY A 588 12.41 10.10 -32.22
N ARG A 589 11.28 10.60 -31.71
CA ARG A 589 10.77 10.29 -30.36
C ARG A 589 10.57 8.79 -30.09
N ASP A 590 10.08 8.03 -31.08
CA ASP A 590 9.72 6.62 -30.89
C ASP A 590 10.96 5.72 -30.83
N GLU A 591 11.98 6.04 -31.63
CA GLU A 591 13.28 5.36 -31.58
C GLU A 591 13.95 5.60 -30.22
N LEU A 592 13.94 6.85 -29.73
CA LEU A 592 14.54 7.19 -28.44
C LEU A 592 13.75 6.64 -27.27
N LEU A 593 12.41 6.61 -27.33
CA LEU A 593 11.60 5.95 -26.32
C LEU A 593 11.95 4.45 -26.23
N ALA A 594 12.17 3.78 -27.37
CA ALA A 594 12.59 2.37 -27.37
C ALA A 594 13.98 2.19 -26.74
N GLN A 595 14.94 3.07 -27.03
CA GLN A 595 16.27 3.06 -26.40
C GLN A 595 16.20 3.29 -24.89
N VAL A 596 15.45 4.30 -24.45
CA VAL A 596 15.25 4.57 -23.01
C VAL A 596 14.57 3.38 -22.34
N LYS A 597 13.55 2.76 -22.97
CA LYS A 597 12.88 1.55 -22.43
C LYS A 597 13.81 0.35 -22.31
N ALA A 598 14.81 0.20 -23.18
CA ALA A 598 15.77 -0.90 -23.07
C ALA A 598 16.58 -0.83 -21.76
N ILE A 599 16.86 0.38 -21.27
CA ILE A 599 17.61 0.63 -20.02
C ILE A 599 16.67 0.84 -18.83
N TRP A 600 15.52 1.47 -19.07
CA TRP A 600 14.51 1.87 -18.09
C TRP A 600 13.11 1.40 -18.54
N PRO A 601 12.77 0.11 -18.36
CA PRO A 601 11.58 -0.53 -18.95
C PRO A 601 10.23 0.11 -18.60
N ARG A 602 10.18 0.86 -17.50
CA ARG A 602 8.97 1.56 -17.04
C ARG A 602 8.75 2.91 -17.72
N ALA A 603 9.68 3.39 -18.57
CA ALA A 603 9.50 4.63 -19.32
C ALA A 603 8.21 4.55 -20.16
N ARG A 604 7.23 5.37 -19.82
CA ARG A 604 5.95 5.44 -20.53
C ARG A 604 5.35 6.85 -20.39
N PRO A 605 5.87 7.83 -21.16
CA PRO A 605 5.20 9.13 -21.29
C PRO A 605 3.73 8.97 -21.63
N ASN A 606 2.88 9.84 -21.06
CA ASN A 606 1.47 9.84 -21.42
C ASN A 606 1.27 10.32 -22.87
N SER A 607 0.07 10.10 -23.43
CA SER A 607 -0.22 10.41 -24.84
C SER A 607 -0.08 11.90 -25.18
N ASN A 608 -0.41 12.80 -24.26
CA ASN A 608 -0.23 14.23 -24.45
C ASN A 608 1.26 14.60 -24.53
N PHE A 609 2.09 14.07 -23.64
CA PHE A 609 3.53 14.32 -23.66
C PHE A 609 4.22 13.71 -24.89
N MET A 610 3.73 12.56 -25.37
CA MET A 610 4.18 12.02 -26.65
C MET A 610 3.88 13.01 -27.79
N ALA A 611 2.66 13.55 -27.87
CA ALA A 611 2.30 14.56 -28.89
C ALA A 611 3.20 15.80 -28.81
N GLN A 612 3.50 16.25 -27.59
CA GLN A 612 4.41 17.37 -27.36
C GLN A 612 5.84 17.11 -27.84
N LEU A 613 6.37 15.90 -27.68
CA LEU A 613 7.69 15.53 -28.23
C LEU A 613 7.73 15.61 -29.77
N GLU A 614 6.62 15.39 -30.46
CA GLU A 614 6.57 15.55 -31.92
C GLU A 614 6.54 17.02 -32.33
N ILE A 615 5.87 17.87 -31.56
CA ILE A 615 5.95 19.33 -31.78
C ILE A 615 7.36 19.81 -31.50
N TRP A 616 8.01 19.29 -30.44
CA TRP A 616 9.40 19.60 -30.09
C TRP A 616 10.37 19.34 -31.25
N GLU A 617 10.15 18.27 -32.00
CA GLU A 617 10.90 17.97 -33.23
C GLU A 617 10.59 18.97 -34.35
N LYS A 618 9.30 19.25 -34.62
CA LYS A 618 8.86 20.18 -35.68
C LYS A 618 9.39 21.60 -35.49
N VAL A 619 9.42 22.07 -34.25
CA VAL A 619 9.94 23.40 -33.91
C VAL A 619 11.47 23.45 -33.90
N GLY A 620 12.16 22.34 -34.17
CA GLY A 620 13.63 22.28 -34.20
C GLY A 620 14.25 22.51 -32.81
N TYR A 621 13.62 21.97 -31.76
CA TYR A 621 14.09 22.05 -30.37
C TYR A 621 14.19 23.48 -29.80
N ASP A 622 13.39 24.38 -30.37
CA ASP A 622 13.16 25.74 -29.89
C ASP A 622 11.77 26.21 -30.30
N MET A 623 10.92 26.58 -29.35
CA MET A 623 9.55 26.99 -29.60
C MET A 623 9.42 28.42 -30.15
N TRP A 624 10.46 29.24 -30.00
CA TRP A 624 10.40 30.68 -30.25
C TRP A 624 11.16 31.04 -31.53
N GLU A 625 10.65 32.00 -32.29
CA GLU A 625 11.36 32.56 -33.45
C GLU A 625 12.39 33.62 -33.03
N ASP A 626 12.12 34.29 -31.92
CA ASP A 626 12.93 35.38 -31.39
C ASP A 626 13.66 34.99 -30.09
N GLU A 627 14.79 35.65 -29.83
CA GLU A 627 15.58 35.42 -28.61
C GLU A 627 14.84 35.86 -27.33
N ALA A 628 13.87 36.78 -27.46
CA ALA A 628 13.06 37.26 -26.34
C ALA A 628 12.00 36.23 -25.89
N GLY A 629 11.68 35.23 -26.72
CA GLY A 629 10.69 34.22 -26.41
C GLY A 629 9.25 34.73 -26.42
N GLU A 630 8.95 35.71 -27.28
CA GLU A 630 7.62 36.33 -27.38
C GLU A 630 6.86 35.84 -28.61
N VAL A 631 7.56 35.43 -29.67
CA VAL A 631 6.96 35.02 -30.95
C VAL A 631 7.04 33.50 -31.10
N PRO A 632 5.93 32.76 -30.90
CA PRO A 632 5.93 31.31 -31.03
C PRO A 632 6.03 30.89 -32.50
N LYS A 633 6.80 29.84 -32.78
CA LYS A 633 6.86 29.21 -34.11
C LYS A 633 5.49 28.66 -34.53
N PRO A 634 5.19 28.57 -35.84
CA PRO A 634 3.87 28.18 -36.34
C PRO A 634 3.33 26.87 -35.77
N ASP A 635 4.15 25.82 -35.68
CA ASP A 635 3.73 24.53 -35.13
C ASP A 635 3.42 24.59 -33.64
N TYR A 636 4.14 25.41 -32.88
CA TYR A 636 3.86 25.62 -31.46
C TYR A 636 2.61 26.50 -31.27
N ALA A 637 2.48 27.56 -32.04
CA ALA A 637 1.29 28.42 -32.06
C ALA A 637 0.01 27.63 -32.41
N ALA A 638 0.11 26.69 -33.34
CA ALA A 638 -1.00 25.81 -33.71
C ALA A 638 -1.32 24.75 -32.62
N TYR A 639 -0.35 24.37 -31.79
CA TYR A 639 -0.57 23.45 -30.69
C TYR A 639 -1.28 24.09 -29.49
N ILE A 640 -0.94 25.33 -29.18
CA ILE A 640 -1.52 26.06 -28.04
C ILE A 640 -2.86 26.75 -28.36
N ALA A 641 -3.26 26.79 -29.63
CA ALA A 641 -4.55 27.29 -30.10
C ALA A 641 -5.65 26.22 -29.99
#